data_AF-A0A1A2PZH7-F1
#
_entry.id   AF-A0A1A2PZH7-F1
#
_cell.length_a   1.000
_cell.length_b   1.000
_cell.length_c   1.000
_cell.angle_alpha   90.00
_cell.angle_beta   90.00
_cell.angle_gamma   90.00
#
_symmetry.space_group_name_H-M   'P 1'
#
loop_
_entity.id
_entity.type
_entity.pdbx_description
1 polymer ?
#
loop_
_entity_poly.entity_id
_entity_poly.type
_entity_poly.pdbx_seq_one_letter_code
_entity_poly.pdbx_strand_id
1 'polypeptide(L)'
;MRGKRPFQLISVLAVAGLAACVNTTTNTATDRGNAPAGPPSITSEPFGQVGEAPVRRYTLTSGHGMRVRILTYGGIIQSIEVPDRTGLIGNVVLGFPTLDGYLNNTGSAKTYFGALVGRYGNRIAKAAFSLNGNEYHLPINNNGNSLHGGTAGFDTKVWQASRRDGGDSVGLELQYVSPAGEMGYPGTLTVTVTYTLNRQNELRIDYHATTDAPTVINLTNHSYFNLAGEDTRDVYDQKVTIHADNYTPTDATQIPTGQIVPVKGTPFDFTSPTAIGARITANDPQLLMAHGYDHNWVINRGDKAGLVEAARAEDAQTGRTLTVSTTEPGVQFYTSNFLDGAFTGTSGHIYRQGAGFTMETQHFPDSPNHPNFPTTTLNPGQTYDSTTVFAFGTQ
;
A
#
# COMPACT_ATOMS: atom_id res chain seq x y z
N MET A 1 14.18 -13.33 -90.55
CA MET A 1 13.14 -13.34 -89.50
C MET A 1 13.53 -12.35 -88.42
N ARG A 2 12.55 -11.57 -87.96
CA ARG A 2 12.60 -10.46 -86.97
C ARG A 2 13.42 -9.23 -87.38
N GLY A 3 12.68 -8.14 -87.61
CA GLY A 3 13.20 -6.80 -87.74
C GLY A 3 12.49 -5.83 -86.79
N LYS A 4 12.82 -4.56 -87.03
CA LYS A 4 12.18 -3.29 -86.62
C LYS A 4 12.73 -2.57 -85.37
N ARG A 5 13.50 -1.52 -85.71
CA ARG A 5 13.34 -0.07 -85.42
C ARG A 5 13.44 0.43 -83.97
N PRO A 6 14.26 1.48 -83.71
CA PRO A 6 14.20 2.26 -82.48
C PRO A 6 13.09 3.33 -82.58
N PHE A 7 12.34 3.53 -81.50
CA PHE A 7 11.38 4.62 -81.37
C PHE A 7 11.99 5.79 -80.61
N GLN A 8 11.84 6.97 -81.21
CA GLN A 8 12.18 8.28 -80.66
C GLN A 8 11.33 8.57 -79.41
N LEU A 9 11.95 9.05 -78.34
CA LEU A 9 11.24 9.74 -77.26
C LEU A 9 11.07 11.21 -77.65
N ILE A 10 9.81 11.64 -77.69
CA ILE A 10 9.39 13.03 -77.83
C ILE A 10 9.42 13.67 -76.44
N SER A 11 10.15 14.79 -76.34
CA SER A 11 10.17 15.68 -75.20
C SER A 11 8.87 16.48 -75.11
N VAL A 12 8.15 16.37 -73.99
CA VAL A 12 7.07 17.30 -73.64
C VAL A 12 7.47 18.01 -72.34
N LEU A 13 7.70 19.32 -72.46
CA LEU A 13 7.77 20.25 -71.34
C LEU A 13 6.41 20.29 -70.63
N ALA A 14 6.40 20.05 -69.32
CA ALA A 14 5.34 20.51 -68.44
C ALA A 14 5.98 21.29 -67.29
N VAL A 15 5.76 22.60 -67.32
CA VAL A 15 6.09 23.56 -66.27
C VAL A 15 5.15 23.33 -65.09
N ALA A 16 5.67 23.02 -63.91
CA ALA A 16 4.93 23.08 -62.66
C ALA A 16 5.60 24.12 -61.76
N GLY A 17 4.88 25.23 -61.56
CA GLY A 17 5.32 26.35 -60.73
C GLY A 17 5.34 25.98 -59.24
N LEU A 18 6.34 26.50 -58.54
CA LEU A 18 6.37 26.56 -57.09
C LEU A 18 5.23 27.48 -56.61
N ALA A 19 4.26 26.92 -55.91
CA ALA A 19 3.39 27.66 -54.98
C ALA A 19 3.81 27.30 -53.56
N ALA A 20 4.55 28.19 -52.91
CA ALA A 20 4.84 28.10 -51.48
C ALA A 20 3.56 28.47 -50.71
N CYS A 21 2.84 27.47 -50.22
CA CYS A 21 1.78 27.68 -49.24
C CYS A 21 2.44 27.83 -47.86
N VAL A 22 2.55 29.08 -47.39
CA VAL A 22 2.79 29.37 -45.98
C VAL A 22 1.48 29.05 -45.24
N ASN A 23 1.38 27.85 -44.69
CA ASN A 23 0.35 27.54 -43.70
C ASN A 23 0.77 28.16 -42.38
N THR A 24 0.25 29.35 -42.08
CA THR A 24 0.13 29.83 -40.71
C THR A 24 -0.81 28.91 -39.96
N THR A 25 -0.26 27.88 -39.31
CA THR A 25 -0.96 27.14 -38.27
C THR A 25 -1.14 28.08 -37.09
N THR A 26 -2.35 28.60 -36.92
CA THR A 26 -2.77 29.20 -35.66
C THR A 26 -2.64 28.13 -34.59
N ASN A 27 -1.60 28.27 -33.76
CA ASN A 27 -1.44 27.55 -32.51
C ASN A 27 -2.57 27.98 -31.57
N THR A 28 -3.73 27.33 -31.70
CA THR A 28 -4.69 27.30 -30.60
C THR A 28 -4.06 26.42 -29.53
N ALA A 29 -3.35 27.06 -28.61
CA ALA A 29 -3.11 26.50 -27.30
C ALA A 29 -4.46 26.02 -26.78
N THR A 30 -4.65 24.70 -26.75
CA THR A 30 -5.73 24.12 -25.98
C THR A 30 -5.35 24.39 -24.55
N ASP A 31 -5.93 25.47 -24.02
CA ASP A 31 -6.12 25.69 -22.60
C ASP A 31 -6.61 24.36 -22.04
N ARG A 32 -5.72 23.59 -21.40
CA ARG A 32 -6.09 22.45 -20.54
C ARG A 32 -6.69 23.04 -19.27
N GLY A 33 -7.75 23.82 -19.46
CA GLY A 33 -8.62 24.33 -18.42
C GLY A 33 -9.20 23.12 -17.72
N ASN A 34 -8.84 23.03 -16.44
CA ASN A 34 -9.44 22.22 -15.39
C ASN A 34 -10.85 21.73 -15.79
N ALA A 35 -10.96 20.47 -16.21
CA ALA A 35 -12.27 19.87 -16.43
C ALA A 35 -13.07 20.03 -15.14
N PRO A 36 -14.35 20.48 -15.19
CA PRO A 36 -15.12 20.71 -13.99
C PRO A 36 -15.20 19.41 -13.21
N ALA A 37 -14.74 19.47 -11.97
CA ALA A 37 -14.62 18.31 -11.14
C ALA A 37 -16.00 17.71 -10.83
N GLY A 38 -16.10 16.39 -10.99
CA GLY A 38 -17.30 15.64 -10.66
C GLY A 38 -17.47 15.48 -9.14
N PRO A 39 -18.63 15.00 -8.67
CA PRO A 39 -18.73 14.48 -7.32
C PRO A 39 -17.87 13.22 -7.14
N PRO A 40 -17.44 12.90 -5.90
CA PRO A 40 -16.93 11.58 -5.59
C PRO A 40 -17.89 10.50 -6.09
N SER A 41 -17.35 9.43 -6.66
CA SER A 41 -18.17 8.34 -7.19
C SER A 41 -17.47 7.00 -7.05
N ILE A 42 -18.28 5.94 -6.97
CA ILE A 42 -17.81 4.56 -6.87
C ILE A 42 -18.44 3.70 -7.96
N THR A 43 -17.59 3.04 -8.74
CA THR A 43 -17.99 2.06 -9.76
C THR A 43 -17.36 0.71 -9.47
N SER A 44 -17.78 -0.34 -10.17
CA SER A 44 -17.23 -1.67 -9.97
C SER A 44 -17.31 -2.51 -11.24
N GLU A 45 -16.33 -3.38 -11.43
CA GLU A 45 -16.23 -4.29 -12.57
C GLU A 45 -15.69 -5.67 -12.12
N PRO A 46 -15.94 -6.76 -12.88
CA PRO A 46 -15.30 -8.04 -12.63
C PRO A 46 -13.77 -7.95 -12.76
N PHE A 47 -13.04 -8.70 -11.93
CA PHE A 47 -11.56 -8.78 -11.96
C PHE A 47 -11.03 -10.22 -11.95
N GLY A 48 -11.91 -11.21 -11.92
CA GLY A 48 -11.57 -12.63 -11.94
C GLY A 48 -12.41 -13.42 -10.94
N GLN A 49 -11.92 -14.59 -10.53
CA GLN A 49 -12.55 -15.44 -9.52
C GLN A 49 -11.52 -16.27 -8.76
N VAL A 50 -11.82 -16.63 -7.51
CA VAL A 50 -11.03 -17.55 -6.69
C VAL A 50 -11.90 -18.77 -6.41
N GLY A 51 -11.60 -19.90 -7.05
CA GLY A 51 -12.54 -21.02 -7.11
C GLY A 51 -13.86 -20.56 -7.74
N GLU A 52 -14.95 -20.69 -6.99
CA GLU A 52 -16.29 -20.23 -7.39
C GLU A 52 -16.60 -18.78 -6.93
N ALA A 53 -15.77 -18.17 -6.09
CA ALA A 53 -16.01 -16.84 -5.54
C ALA A 53 -15.60 -15.74 -6.55
N PRO A 54 -16.53 -14.91 -7.03
CA PRO A 54 -16.21 -13.84 -7.97
C PRO A 54 -15.41 -12.72 -7.28
N VAL A 55 -14.37 -12.24 -7.94
CA VAL A 55 -13.59 -11.07 -7.50
C VAL A 55 -14.00 -9.87 -8.34
N ARG A 56 -14.35 -8.79 -7.64
CA ARG A 56 -14.64 -7.47 -8.23
C ARG A 56 -13.55 -6.48 -7.87
N ARG A 57 -13.31 -5.53 -8.78
CA ARG A 57 -12.54 -4.31 -8.57
C ARG A 57 -13.50 -3.14 -8.45
N TYR A 58 -13.40 -2.41 -7.35
CA TYR A 58 -14.12 -1.17 -7.12
C TYR A 58 -13.20 0.01 -7.40
N THR A 59 -13.71 1.01 -8.11
CA THR A 59 -12.97 2.24 -8.42
C THR A 59 -13.66 3.40 -7.71
N LEU A 60 -12.96 4.00 -6.76
CA LEU A 60 -13.38 5.21 -6.05
C LEU A 60 -12.64 6.40 -6.69
N THR A 61 -13.34 7.49 -6.97
CA THR A 61 -12.73 8.76 -7.40
C THR A 61 -13.12 9.87 -6.44
N SER A 62 -12.18 10.77 -6.14
CA SER A 62 -12.46 11.98 -5.35
C SER A 62 -13.24 13.04 -6.15
N GLY A 63 -13.39 12.82 -7.46
CA GLY A 63 -13.95 13.80 -8.40
C GLY A 63 -12.94 14.86 -8.86
N HIS A 64 -11.79 14.96 -8.19
CA HIS A 64 -10.76 15.99 -8.40
C HIS A 64 -9.35 15.39 -8.60
N GLY A 65 -9.23 14.34 -9.41
CA GLY A 65 -7.93 13.82 -9.89
C GLY A 65 -7.35 12.63 -9.14
N MET A 66 -7.79 12.32 -7.92
CA MET A 66 -7.41 11.06 -7.24
C MET A 66 -8.36 9.92 -7.58
N ARG A 67 -7.79 8.75 -7.85
CA ARG A 67 -8.54 7.51 -8.09
C ARG A 67 -7.90 6.35 -7.33
N VAL A 68 -8.72 5.58 -6.63
CA VAL A 68 -8.29 4.41 -5.87
C VAL A 68 -9.03 3.18 -6.40
N ARG A 69 -8.30 2.10 -6.68
CA ARG A 69 -8.91 0.81 -7.05
C ARG A 69 -8.68 -0.20 -5.94
N ILE A 70 -9.76 -0.85 -5.51
CA ILE A 70 -9.75 -1.81 -4.41
C ILE A 70 -10.37 -3.12 -4.88
N LEU A 71 -9.73 -4.24 -4.56
CA LEU A 71 -10.23 -5.58 -4.87
C LEU A 71 -11.01 -6.13 -3.68
N THR A 72 -12.03 -6.92 -3.98
CA THR A 72 -12.71 -7.77 -2.98
C THR A 72 -11.82 -8.91 -2.50
N TYR A 73 -10.87 -9.36 -3.32
CA TYR A 73 -9.82 -10.28 -2.90
C TYR A 73 -8.79 -9.55 -2.04
N GLY A 74 -8.60 -10.03 -0.81
CA GLY A 74 -7.67 -9.49 0.18
C GLY A 74 -7.96 -8.07 0.63
N GLY A 75 -9.10 -7.47 0.22
CA GLY A 75 -9.34 -6.04 0.34
C GLY A 75 -8.23 -5.19 -0.27
N ILE A 76 -7.55 -5.67 -1.31
CA ILE A 76 -6.30 -5.11 -1.80
C ILE A 76 -6.50 -3.73 -2.43
N ILE A 77 -5.72 -2.75 -2.02
CA ILE A 77 -5.53 -1.50 -2.77
C ILE A 77 -4.65 -1.81 -3.98
N GLN A 78 -5.26 -1.92 -5.16
CA GLN A 78 -4.60 -2.29 -6.42
C GLN A 78 -3.89 -1.09 -7.09
N SER A 79 -4.43 0.12 -6.94
CA SER A 79 -3.81 1.34 -7.44
C SER A 79 -4.28 2.55 -6.65
N ILE A 80 -3.39 3.53 -6.47
CA ILE A 80 -3.68 4.88 -6.00
C ILE A 80 -3.09 5.82 -7.04
N GLU A 81 -3.95 6.42 -7.85
CA GLU A 81 -3.56 7.36 -8.89
C GLU A 81 -3.79 8.78 -8.40
N VAL A 82 -2.74 9.59 -8.36
CA VAL A 82 -2.76 10.96 -7.82
C VAL A 82 -2.00 11.94 -8.72
N PRO A 83 -2.47 13.19 -8.87
CA PRO A 83 -1.79 14.20 -9.67
C PRO A 83 -0.48 14.64 -8.99
N ASP A 84 0.53 14.96 -9.80
CA ASP A 84 1.71 15.70 -9.36
C ASP A 84 1.47 17.23 -9.43
N ARG A 85 2.50 18.03 -9.13
CA ARG A 85 2.40 19.51 -9.17
C ARG A 85 2.03 20.08 -10.55
N THR A 86 2.23 19.31 -11.62
CA THR A 86 1.89 19.69 -13.00
C THR A 86 0.53 19.15 -13.45
N GLY A 87 -0.15 18.39 -12.59
CA GLY A 87 -1.41 17.71 -12.89
C GLY A 87 -1.25 16.36 -13.59
N LEU A 88 -0.02 15.84 -13.75
CA LEU A 88 0.21 14.51 -14.31
C LEU A 88 -0.13 13.44 -13.27
N ILE A 89 -1.10 12.61 -13.60
CA ILE A 89 -1.58 11.53 -12.73
C ILE A 89 -0.64 10.33 -12.86
N GLY A 90 -0.19 9.79 -11.72
CA GLY A 90 0.62 8.56 -11.65
C GLY A 90 0.12 7.62 -10.56
N ASN A 91 0.25 6.31 -10.77
CA ASN A 91 -0.03 5.30 -9.75
C ASN A 91 1.14 5.25 -8.76
N VAL A 92 0.88 5.57 -7.49
CA VAL A 92 1.91 5.67 -6.45
C VAL A 92 1.99 4.44 -5.54
N VAL A 93 1.34 3.33 -5.90
CA VAL A 93 1.47 2.06 -5.17
C VAL A 93 1.86 0.89 -6.06
N LEU A 94 2.72 0.03 -5.53
CA LEU A 94 3.10 -1.22 -6.18
C LEU A 94 1.93 -2.21 -6.13
N GLY A 95 1.83 -3.04 -7.16
CA GLY A 95 0.83 -4.08 -7.29
C GLY A 95 0.91 -4.80 -8.63
N PHE A 96 -0.14 -5.55 -8.94
CA PHE A 96 -0.28 -6.31 -10.18
C PHE A 96 -1.46 -5.83 -11.04
N PRO A 97 -1.37 -6.00 -12.37
CA PRO A 97 -2.46 -5.64 -13.28
C PRO A 97 -3.60 -6.67 -13.33
N THR A 98 -3.36 -7.91 -12.88
CA THR A 98 -4.30 -9.04 -12.96
C THR A 98 -4.46 -9.74 -11.62
N LEU A 99 -5.60 -10.45 -11.44
CA LEU A 99 -5.84 -11.28 -10.25
C LEU A 99 -4.79 -12.39 -10.11
N ASP A 100 -4.39 -13.03 -11.21
CA ASP A 100 -3.38 -14.09 -11.19
C ASP A 100 -2.03 -13.62 -10.62
N GLY A 101 -1.66 -12.35 -10.83
CA GLY A 101 -0.46 -11.78 -10.18
C GLY A 101 -0.56 -11.82 -8.66
N TYR A 102 -1.73 -11.47 -8.11
CA TYR A 102 -1.98 -11.56 -6.66
C TYR A 102 -2.09 -13.00 -6.17
N LEU A 103 -2.73 -13.91 -6.92
CA LEU A 103 -2.87 -15.31 -6.54
C LEU A 103 -1.55 -16.08 -6.54
N ASN A 104 -0.63 -15.72 -7.44
CA ASN A 104 0.69 -16.33 -7.53
C ASN A 104 1.71 -15.71 -6.56
N ASN A 105 1.35 -14.61 -5.89
CA ASN A 105 2.16 -13.95 -4.87
C ASN A 105 2.13 -14.75 -3.55
N THR A 106 2.91 -15.84 -3.50
CA THR A 106 2.85 -16.83 -2.41
C THR A 106 4.26 -17.26 -1.95
N GLY A 107 4.32 -18.08 -0.90
CA GLY A 107 5.57 -18.66 -0.40
C GLY A 107 6.52 -17.61 0.18
N SER A 108 7.83 -17.85 0.07
CA SER A 108 8.87 -16.95 0.57
C SER A 108 8.98 -15.63 -0.21
N ALA A 109 8.40 -15.56 -1.41
CA ALA A 109 8.36 -14.35 -2.22
C ALA A 109 7.10 -13.50 -1.96
N LYS A 110 6.22 -13.93 -1.04
CA LYS A 110 4.96 -13.25 -0.78
C LYS A 110 5.18 -11.82 -0.29
N THR A 111 4.70 -10.83 -1.06
CA THR A 111 4.92 -9.40 -0.78
C THR A 111 3.75 -8.71 -0.10
N TYR A 112 2.54 -9.28 -0.15
CA TYR A 112 1.32 -8.66 0.40
C TYR A 112 0.92 -7.31 -0.23
N PHE A 113 1.31 -7.03 -1.49
CA PHE A 113 1.03 -5.73 -2.16
C PHE A 113 -0.41 -5.23 -1.95
N GLY A 114 -0.55 -4.15 -1.18
CA GLY A 114 -1.81 -3.44 -0.95
C GLY A 114 -2.85 -4.17 -0.11
N ALA A 115 -2.54 -5.34 0.43
CA ALA A 115 -3.53 -6.21 1.06
C ALA A 115 -3.96 -5.74 2.45
N LEU A 116 -5.18 -6.09 2.83
CA LEU A 116 -5.60 -6.16 4.22
C LEU A 116 -4.93 -7.33 4.90
N VAL A 117 -4.22 -7.04 5.97
CA VAL A 117 -3.47 -8.02 6.74
C VAL A 117 -4.22 -8.31 8.04
N GLY A 118 -4.35 -9.61 8.35
CA GLY A 118 -4.97 -10.10 9.57
C GLY A 118 -5.06 -11.63 9.59
N ARG A 119 -5.46 -12.27 10.68
CA ARG A 119 -6.00 -11.69 11.92
C ARG A 119 -5.00 -10.86 12.74
N TYR A 120 -3.70 -11.12 12.55
CA TYR A 120 -2.62 -10.40 13.22
C TYR A 120 -1.56 -9.93 12.21
N GLY A 121 -1.36 -8.62 12.11
CA GLY A 121 -0.32 -7.97 11.33
C GLY A 121 1.06 -8.10 11.96
N ASN A 122 2.08 -8.19 11.10
CA ASN A 122 3.45 -8.49 11.45
C ASN A 122 3.62 -9.89 12.12
N ARG A 123 4.67 -10.07 12.91
CA ARG A 123 5.13 -11.37 13.40
C ARG A 123 4.61 -11.69 14.80
N ILE A 124 4.44 -12.99 15.05
CA ILE A 124 4.30 -13.62 16.37
C ILE A 124 5.43 -14.65 16.51
N ALA A 125 6.25 -14.49 17.55
CA ALA A 125 7.43 -15.29 17.80
C ALA A 125 7.09 -16.77 17.94
N LYS A 126 7.89 -17.64 17.32
CA LYS A 126 7.75 -19.10 17.35
C LYS A 126 6.36 -19.61 16.92
N ALA A 127 5.59 -18.76 16.23
CA ALA A 127 4.22 -19.01 15.84
C ALA A 127 3.34 -19.46 17.03
N ALA A 128 3.55 -18.88 18.21
CA ALA A 128 2.78 -19.22 19.40
C ALA A 128 2.55 -18.01 20.31
N PHE A 129 1.44 -18.02 21.04
CA PHE A 129 1.15 -17.04 22.09
C PHE A 129 0.29 -17.66 23.19
N SER A 130 0.32 -17.05 24.37
CA SER A 130 -0.54 -17.43 25.50
C SER A 130 -1.69 -16.44 25.67
N LEU A 131 -2.91 -16.94 25.85
CA LEU A 131 -4.09 -16.13 26.15
C LEU A 131 -4.94 -16.82 27.21
N ASN A 132 -5.20 -16.11 28.32
CA ASN A 132 -5.95 -16.62 29.47
C ASN A 132 -5.45 -17.98 29.99
N GLY A 133 -4.13 -18.17 30.00
CA GLY A 133 -3.48 -19.40 30.48
C GLY A 133 -3.47 -20.56 29.47
N ASN A 134 -4.04 -20.39 28.28
CA ASN A 134 -3.98 -21.37 27.20
C ASN A 134 -2.92 -20.96 26.17
N GLU A 135 -2.15 -21.93 25.69
CA GLU A 135 -1.21 -21.76 24.58
C GLU A 135 -1.90 -22.01 23.24
N TYR A 136 -1.68 -21.13 22.28
CA TYR A 136 -2.19 -21.23 20.91
C TYR A 136 -1.03 -21.31 19.94
N HIS A 137 -1.13 -22.22 18.96
CA HIS A 137 -0.14 -22.37 17.90
C HIS A 137 -0.71 -21.92 16.55
N LEU A 138 0.14 -21.25 15.79
CA LEU A 138 -0.13 -20.69 14.48
C LEU A 138 0.74 -21.38 13.44
N PRO A 139 0.41 -21.29 12.14
CA PRO A 139 1.30 -21.78 11.09
C PRO A 139 2.62 -21.00 11.06
N ILE A 140 3.74 -21.75 11.09
CA ILE A 140 5.07 -21.19 10.83
C ILE A 140 5.18 -20.91 9.33
N ASN A 141 5.23 -19.65 8.95
CA ASN A 141 5.35 -19.21 7.55
C ASN A 141 6.47 -18.19 7.33
N ASN A 142 7.23 -17.79 8.36
CA ASN A 142 8.34 -16.87 8.22
C ASN A 142 9.44 -17.16 9.25
N ASN A 143 10.56 -17.76 8.83
CA ASN A 143 11.78 -17.93 9.66
C ASN A 143 11.54 -18.50 11.08
N GLY A 144 10.65 -19.50 11.22
CA GLY A 144 10.30 -20.07 12.53
C GLY A 144 9.18 -19.34 13.28
N ASN A 145 8.69 -18.22 12.73
CA ASN A 145 7.62 -17.39 13.28
C ASN A 145 6.34 -17.47 12.42
N SER A 146 5.24 -16.95 12.95
CA SER A 146 4.01 -16.68 12.18
C SER A 146 4.01 -15.22 11.76
N LEU A 147 3.70 -14.93 10.49
CA LEU A 147 3.70 -13.61 9.89
C LEU A 147 2.34 -13.35 9.21
N HIS A 148 1.77 -12.17 9.44
CA HIS A 148 0.62 -11.62 8.70
C HIS A 148 -0.59 -12.58 8.68
N GLY A 149 -0.95 -13.12 9.84
CA GLY A 149 -2.10 -14.04 9.97
C GLY A 149 -1.85 -15.48 9.50
N GLY A 150 -0.64 -15.81 9.04
CA GLY A 150 -0.23 -17.16 8.65
C GLY A 150 -0.29 -17.42 7.14
N THR A 151 -0.31 -18.69 6.73
CA THR A 151 -0.26 -19.13 5.33
C THR A 151 -1.50 -18.75 4.49
N ALA A 152 -2.67 -18.57 5.11
CA ALA A 152 -3.92 -18.17 4.46
C ALA A 152 -4.65 -17.08 5.28
N GLY A 153 -3.95 -15.97 5.52
CA GLY A 153 -4.46 -14.79 6.22
C GLY A 153 -5.55 -14.04 5.45
N PHE A 154 -5.94 -12.88 5.98
CA PHE A 154 -7.02 -12.05 5.44
C PHE A 154 -6.75 -11.54 4.01
N ASP A 155 -5.49 -11.44 3.64
CA ASP A 155 -5.03 -11.04 2.32
C ASP A 155 -5.42 -12.04 1.22
N THR A 156 -5.72 -13.29 1.58
CA THR A 156 -6.09 -14.34 0.62
C THR A 156 -7.60 -14.62 0.56
N LYS A 157 -8.43 -13.84 1.27
CA LYS A 157 -9.88 -14.08 1.36
C LYS A 157 -10.63 -13.20 0.36
N VAL A 158 -11.77 -13.69 -0.14
CA VAL A 158 -12.72 -12.86 -0.89
C VAL A 158 -13.72 -12.27 0.09
N TRP A 159 -13.70 -10.94 0.24
CA TRP A 159 -14.54 -10.20 1.16
C TRP A 159 -15.90 -9.88 0.55
N GLN A 160 -16.94 -9.90 1.37
CA GLN A 160 -18.26 -9.42 0.95
C GLN A 160 -18.23 -7.90 0.85
N ALA A 161 -18.59 -7.35 -0.31
CA ALA A 161 -18.55 -5.91 -0.55
C ALA A 161 -19.93 -5.26 -0.57
N SER A 162 -20.05 -4.10 0.08
CA SER A 162 -21.18 -3.19 -0.05
C SER A 162 -20.68 -1.76 -0.31
N ARG A 163 -21.44 -0.97 -1.08
CA ARG A 163 -21.12 0.45 -1.31
C ARG A 163 -21.70 1.29 -0.18
N ARG A 164 -21.00 2.34 0.19
CA ARG A 164 -21.46 3.38 1.12
C ARG A 164 -21.43 4.71 0.38
N ASP A 165 -22.60 5.33 0.21
CA ASP A 165 -22.67 6.67 -0.35
C ASP A 165 -22.61 7.69 0.80
N GLY A 166 -21.80 8.73 0.63
CA GLY A 166 -21.75 9.91 1.50
C GLY A 166 -21.76 11.15 0.63
N GLY A 167 -22.34 12.26 1.12
CA GLY A 167 -22.50 13.47 0.30
C GLY A 167 -21.19 13.92 -0.39
N ASP A 168 -20.14 14.14 0.40
CA ASP A 168 -18.82 14.59 -0.08
C ASP A 168 -17.75 13.48 -0.08
N SER A 169 -18.17 12.21 0.01
CA SER A 169 -17.26 11.06 0.02
C SER A 169 -17.94 9.79 -0.47
N VAL A 170 -17.18 8.88 -1.08
CA VAL A 170 -17.67 7.53 -1.39
C VAL A 170 -16.93 6.48 -0.59
N GLY A 171 -17.61 5.40 -0.25
CA GLY A 171 -17.05 4.32 0.53
C GLY A 171 -17.31 2.93 -0.05
N LEU A 172 -16.37 2.03 0.24
CA LEU A 172 -16.45 0.60 0.03
C LEU A 172 -16.31 -0.08 1.39
N GLU A 173 -17.35 -0.76 1.83
CA GLU A 173 -17.32 -1.61 3.00
C GLU A 173 -17.06 -3.05 2.58
N LEU A 174 -16.06 -3.67 3.20
CA LEU A 174 -15.69 -5.07 3.04
C LEU A 174 -15.93 -5.79 4.36
N GLN A 175 -16.64 -6.91 4.32
CA GLN A 175 -16.87 -7.76 5.49
C GLN A 175 -16.34 -9.17 5.29
N TYR A 176 -15.76 -9.73 6.34
CA TYR A 176 -15.34 -11.12 6.41
C TYR A 176 -15.58 -11.68 7.81
N VAL A 177 -16.06 -12.92 7.88
CA VAL A 177 -16.22 -13.67 9.13
C VAL A 177 -15.14 -14.74 9.16
N SER A 178 -14.14 -14.53 10.02
CA SER A 178 -13.06 -15.47 10.29
C SER A 178 -13.55 -16.46 11.36
N PRO A 179 -13.82 -17.74 11.02
CA PRO A 179 -14.37 -18.68 11.99
C PRO A 179 -13.39 -19.00 13.13
N ALA A 180 -13.91 -19.48 14.26
CA ALA A 180 -13.07 -19.97 15.35
C ALA A 180 -12.08 -21.04 14.86
N GLY A 181 -10.81 -20.89 15.25
CA GLY A 181 -9.73 -21.79 14.84
C GLY A 181 -9.13 -21.49 13.46
N GLU A 182 -9.64 -20.51 12.72
CA GLU A 182 -9.01 -20.10 11.46
C GLU A 182 -7.57 -19.69 11.71
N MET A 183 -6.63 -20.33 11.01
CA MET A 183 -5.19 -20.11 11.16
C MET A 183 -4.66 -20.31 12.59
N GLY A 184 -5.40 -21.02 13.44
CA GLY A 184 -5.03 -21.30 14.84
C GLY A 184 -5.53 -20.25 15.84
N TYR A 185 -6.19 -19.17 15.40
CA TYR A 185 -6.70 -18.14 16.31
C TYR A 185 -8.03 -18.55 16.95
N PRO A 186 -8.21 -18.38 18.28
CA PRO A 186 -9.47 -18.68 18.96
C PRO A 186 -10.58 -17.70 18.59
N GLY A 187 -11.83 -18.13 18.72
CA GLY A 187 -13.00 -17.26 18.53
C GLY A 187 -13.29 -16.94 17.07
N THR A 188 -14.58 -16.89 16.76
CA THR A 188 -15.07 -16.28 15.52
C THR A 188 -14.84 -14.78 15.62
N LEU A 189 -14.27 -14.20 14.56
CA LEU A 189 -14.05 -12.76 14.45
C LEU A 189 -14.81 -12.25 13.23
N THR A 190 -15.76 -11.35 13.47
CA THR A 190 -16.45 -10.62 12.40
C THR A 190 -15.71 -9.30 12.19
N VAL A 191 -15.19 -9.11 10.99
CA VAL A 191 -14.39 -7.94 10.62
C VAL A 191 -15.09 -7.18 9.51
N THR A 192 -15.20 -5.87 9.70
CA THR A 192 -15.65 -4.92 8.68
C THR A 192 -14.54 -3.91 8.47
N VAL A 193 -14.11 -3.74 7.22
CA VAL A 193 -13.16 -2.71 6.81
C VAL A 193 -13.83 -1.76 5.83
N THR A 194 -13.84 -0.47 6.15
CA THR A 194 -14.45 0.56 5.31
C THR A 194 -13.37 1.46 4.74
N TYR A 195 -13.24 1.44 3.42
CA TYR A 195 -12.46 2.42 2.66
C TYR A 195 -13.35 3.59 2.31
N THR A 196 -12.94 4.82 2.60
CA THR A 196 -13.67 6.04 2.23
C THR A 196 -12.73 7.02 1.56
N LEU A 197 -13.14 7.53 0.40
CA LEU A 197 -12.42 8.55 -0.36
C LEU A 197 -13.27 9.81 -0.44
N ASN A 198 -12.72 10.93 0.05
CA ASN A 198 -13.39 12.23 0.01
C ASN A 198 -12.82 13.16 -1.09
N ARG A 199 -13.39 14.36 -1.21
CA ARG A 199 -12.96 15.39 -2.17
C ARG A 199 -11.56 15.95 -1.91
N GLN A 200 -11.03 15.78 -0.70
CA GLN A 200 -9.73 16.28 -0.27
C GLN A 200 -8.57 15.32 -0.59
N ASN A 201 -8.83 14.26 -1.38
CA ASN A 201 -7.85 13.22 -1.69
C ASN A 201 -7.35 12.48 -0.43
N GLU A 202 -8.24 12.30 0.55
CA GLU A 202 -7.97 11.51 1.75
C GLU A 202 -8.61 10.14 1.59
N LEU A 203 -7.77 9.10 1.55
CA LEU A 203 -8.21 7.71 1.65
C LEU A 203 -8.19 7.30 3.12
N ARG A 204 -9.37 7.22 3.72
CA ARG A 204 -9.59 6.72 5.09
C ARG A 204 -9.89 5.22 5.06
N ILE A 205 -9.28 4.48 5.97
CA ILE A 205 -9.51 3.06 6.21
C ILE A 205 -9.93 2.90 7.67
N ASP A 206 -11.17 2.49 7.89
CA ASP A 206 -11.70 2.16 9.21
C ASP A 206 -11.77 0.64 9.36
N TYR A 207 -11.19 0.11 10.43
CA TYR A 207 -11.24 -1.28 10.82
C TYR A 207 -12.15 -1.42 12.02
N HIS A 208 -13.13 -2.31 11.92
CA HIS A 208 -14.06 -2.62 13.00
C HIS A 208 -14.14 -4.14 13.16
N ALA A 209 -14.02 -4.65 14.39
CA ALA A 209 -14.20 -6.08 14.64
C ALA A 209 -14.79 -6.41 16.01
N THR A 210 -15.51 -7.54 16.04
CA THR A 210 -16.08 -8.13 17.26
C THR A 210 -15.84 -9.64 17.27
N THR A 211 -15.84 -10.24 18.46
CA THR A 211 -15.56 -11.67 18.64
C THR A 211 -16.50 -12.37 19.62
N ASP A 212 -16.67 -13.68 19.45
CA ASP A 212 -17.45 -14.54 20.35
C ASP A 212 -16.61 -15.22 21.45
N ALA A 213 -15.28 -15.16 21.37
CA ALA A 213 -14.36 -15.65 22.39
C ALA A 213 -13.08 -14.79 22.43
N PRO A 214 -12.34 -14.74 23.56
CA PRO A 214 -11.09 -13.99 23.62
C PRO A 214 -10.12 -14.38 22.50
N THR A 215 -9.59 -13.39 21.79
CA THR A 215 -8.59 -13.56 20.71
C THR A 215 -7.53 -12.47 20.78
N VAL A 216 -6.50 -12.58 19.94
CA VAL A 216 -5.61 -11.46 19.58
C VAL A 216 -5.98 -10.93 18.20
N ILE A 217 -5.83 -9.62 17.99
CA ILE A 217 -6.12 -8.94 16.73
C ILE A 217 -5.16 -7.77 16.52
N ASN A 218 -4.68 -7.62 15.28
CA ASN A 218 -3.90 -6.46 14.84
C ASN A 218 -4.10 -6.34 13.32
N LEU A 219 -4.84 -5.33 12.86
CA LEU A 219 -5.20 -5.19 11.44
C LEU A 219 -4.43 -4.02 10.82
N THR A 220 -3.99 -4.18 9.58
CA THR A 220 -3.31 -3.10 8.84
C THR A 220 -3.51 -3.26 7.32
N ASN A 221 -3.03 -2.30 6.54
CA ASN A 221 -2.95 -2.37 5.09
C ASN A 221 -1.48 -2.29 4.64
N HIS A 222 -1.09 -3.22 3.75
CA HIS A 222 0.30 -3.41 3.34
C HIS A 222 0.59 -2.79 1.96
N SER A 223 0.06 -1.59 1.69
CA SER A 223 0.41 -0.81 0.49
C SER A 223 1.87 -0.38 0.49
N TYR A 224 2.53 -0.59 -0.64
CA TYR A 224 3.89 -0.13 -0.91
C TYR A 224 3.81 1.13 -1.74
N PHE A 225 4.23 2.26 -1.19
CA PHE A 225 4.20 3.55 -1.83
C PHE A 225 5.50 3.84 -2.59
N ASN A 226 5.36 4.48 -3.74
CA ASN A 226 6.42 5.19 -4.44
C ASN A 226 5.81 6.47 -5.02
N LEU A 227 6.08 7.62 -4.39
CA LEU A 227 5.41 8.88 -4.73
C LEU A 227 5.85 9.44 -6.09
N ALA A 228 7.00 9.02 -6.61
CA ALA A 228 7.40 9.33 -7.99
C ALA A 228 6.54 8.56 -9.02
N GLY A 229 6.08 7.36 -8.66
CA GLY A 229 5.28 6.43 -9.47
C GLY A 229 5.81 5.00 -9.30
N GLU A 230 4.92 4.00 -9.33
CA GLU A 230 5.31 2.58 -9.17
C GLU A 230 6.27 2.07 -10.25
N ASP A 231 6.25 2.70 -11.43
CA ASP A 231 7.08 2.39 -12.58
C ASP A 231 8.42 3.14 -12.59
N THR A 232 8.72 3.86 -11.52
CA THR A 232 9.99 4.57 -11.33
C THR A 232 11.02 3.70 -10.62
N ARG A 233 12.20 4.27 -10.32
CA ARG A 233 13.28 3.56 -9.63
C ARG A 233 12.99 3.45 -8.13
N ASP A 234 14.04 3.36 -7.33
CA ASP A 234 13.94 3.27 -5.88
C ASP A 234 13.36 4.55 -5.23
N VAL A 235 12.95 4.40 -3.97
CA VAL A 235 12.38 5.47 -3.14
C VAL A 235 13.42 6.27 -2.36
N TYR A 236 14.72 6.06 -2.59
CA TYR A 236 15.76 6.51 -1.67
C TYR A 236 15.93 8.03 -1.60
N ASP A 237 15.58 8.75 -2.67
CA ASP A 237 15.58 10.22 -2.71
C ASP A 237 14.33 10.84 -2.08
N GLN A 238 13.25 10.06 -1.88
CA GLN A 238 12.04 10.54 -1.22
C GLN A 238 12.34 10.77 0.26
N LYS A 239 11.74 11.81 0.84
CA LYS A 239 11.95 12.14 2.24
C LYS A 239 10.79 11.68 3.08
N VAL A 240 11.10 11.19 4.27
CA VAL A 240 10.14 10.77 5.27
C VAL A 240 10.39 11.54 6.57
N THR A 241 9.30 11.90 7.24
CA THR A 241 9.27 12.29 8.64
C THR A 241 8.37 11.29 9.37
N ILE A 242 8.83 10.71 10.47
CA ILE A 242 8.03 9.85 11.34
C ILE A 242 7.96 10.53 12.71
N HIS A 243 6.75 10.80 13.19
CA HIS A 243 6.51 11.44 14.48
C HIS A 243 6.64 10.40 15.60
N ALA A 244 7.86 9.93 15.81
CA ALA A 244 8.18 8.87 16.76
C ALA A 244 9.60 9.05 17.32
N ASP A 245 9.72 9.18 18.63
CA ASP A 245 11.01 9.33 19.31
C ASP A 245 11.69 7.99 19.62
N ASN A 246 10.97 6.88 19.45
CA ASN A 246 11.44 5.54 19.78
C ASN A 246 11.03 4.52 18.70
N TYR A 247 11.73 3.38 18.68
CA TYR A 247 11.40 2.23 17.84
C TYR A 247 11.61 0.92 18.62
N THR A 248 11.11 -0.19 18.06
CA THR A 248 11.28 -1.54 18.64
C THR A 248 12.38 -2.31 17.89
N PRO A 249 13.60 -2.42 18.43
CA PRO A 249 14.67 -3.19 17.80
C PRO A 249 14.33 -4.68 17.80
N THR A 250 14.77 -5.37 16.75
CA THR A 250 14.48 -6.77 16.48
C THR A 250 15.71 -7.67 16.62
N ASP A 251 15.46 -8.97 16.75
CA ASP A 251 16.48 -10.01 16.67
C ASP A 251 16.74 -10.47 15.20
N ALA A 252 17.62 -11.46 15.03
CA ALA A 252 17.98 -11.99 13.71
C ALA A 252 16.81 -12.66 12.95
N THR A 253 15.69 -12.93 13.61
CA THR A 253 14.45 -13.44 13.01
C THR A 253 13.40 -12.36 12.80
N GLN A 254 13.77 -11.09 13.02
CA GLN A 254 12.93 -9.90 12.94
C GLN A 254 11.78 -9.87 13.96
N ILE A 255 11.96 -10.54 15.11
CA ILE A 255 11.06 -10.42 16.26
C ILE A 255 11.55 -9.29 17.17
N PRO A 256 10.68 -8.38 17.65
CA PRO A 256 11.07 -7.39 18.63
C PRO A 256 11.70 -8.01 19.87
N THR A 257 12.73 -7.37 20.40
CA THR A 257 13.40 -7.83 21.62
C THR A 257 12.59 -7.57 22.91
N GLY A 258 11.43 -6.90 22.79
CA GLY A 258 10.68 -6.32 23.90
C GLY A 258 11.18 -4.94 24.34
N GLN A 259 12.35 -4.49 23.86
CA GLN A 259 12.87 -3.16 24.15
C GLN A 259 12.15 -2.08 23.33
N ILE A 260 12.10 -0.87 23.89
CA ILE A 260 11.72 0.37 23.20
C ILE A 260 12.89 1.32 23.40
N VAL A 261 13.54 1.72 22.31
CA VAL A 261 14.79 2.49 22.37
C VAL A 261 14.69 3.78 21.55
N PRO A 262 15.40 4.85 21.95
CA PRO A 262 15.30 6.13 21.26
C PRO A 262 15.87 6.06 19.85
N VAL A 263 15.23 6.77 18.91
CA VAL A 263 15.75 6.91 17.55
C VAL A 263 16.92 7.90 17.48
N LYS A 264 16.94 8.90 18.36
CA LYS A 264 17.89 10.01 18.34
C LYS A 264 19.34 9.52 18.34
N GLY A 265 20.12 9.99 17.36
CA GLY A 265 21.52 9.62 17.21
C GLY A 265 21.76 8.26 16.54
N THR A 266 20.70 7.61 16.05
CA THR A 266 20.78 6.35 15.29
C THR A 266 20.37 6.59 13.82
N PRO A 267 20.59 5.62 12.92
CA PRO A 267 20.05 5.68 11.56
C PRO A 267 18.51 5.78 11.50
N PHE A 268 17.80 5.38 12.56
CA PHE A 268 16.34 5.35 12.66
C PHE A 268 15.71 6.72 12.96
N ASP A 269 16.51 7.78 13.15
CA ASP A 269 16.03 9.12 13.43
C ASP A 269 15.44 9.81 12.18
N PHE A 270 14.13 9.60 11.98
CA PHE A 270 13.28 10.29 11.02
C PHE A 270 12.40 11.38 11.67
N THR A 271 12.78 11.90 12.85
CA THR A 271 12.00 12.96 13.55
C THR A 271 11.98 14.30 12.79
N SER A 272 12.79 14.41 11.74
CA SER A 272 12.80 15.52 10.78
C SER A 272 12.90 14.97 9.34
N PRO A 273 12.45 15.74 8.32
CA PRO A 273 12.43 15.26 6.94
C PRO A 273 13.80 14.77 6.46
N THR A 274 13.91 13.45 6.27
CA THR A 274 15.17 12.78 5.93
C THR A 274 14.94 11.86 4.73
N ALA A 275 15.86 11.91 3.76
CA ALA A 275 15.78 11.02 2.59
C ALA A 275 15.90 9.56 3.05
N ILE A 276 15.06 8.67 2.53
CA ILE A 276 15.00 7.26 2.94
C ILE A 276 16.39 6.62 2.80
N GLY A 277 17.11 6.91 1.72
CA GLY A 277 18.44 6.38 1.46
C GLY A 277 19.57 6.98 2.30
N ALA A 278 19.35 8.09 3.03
CA ALA A 278 20.43 8.88 3.64
C ALA A 278 21.28 8.08 4.63
N ARG A 279 20.67 7.11 5.32
CA ARG A 279 21.33 6.30 6.36
C ARG A 279 21.08 4.80 6.22
N ILE A 280 20.45 4.36 5.15
CA ILE A 280 20.01 2.96 4.97
C ILE A 280 21.19 1.96 4.89
N THR A 281 22.39 2.45 4.56
CA THR A 281 23.64 1.67 4.49
C THR A 281 24.58 1.93 5.67
N ALA A 282 24.12 2.56 6.75
CA ALA A 282 24.93 2.81 7.93
C ALA A 282 25.35 1.50 8.62
N ASN A 283 26.47 1.55 9.35
CA ASN A 283 27.00 0.41 10.12
C ASN A 283 26.19 0.18 11.40
N ASP A 284 24.95 -0.30 11.26
CA ASP A 284 24.04 -0.60 12.36
C ASP A 284 23.55 -2.05 12.26
N PRO A 285 23.62 -2.86 13.34
CA PRO A 285 23.16 -4.25 13.33
C PRO A 285 21.71 -4.43 12.89
N GLN A 286 20.83 -3.48 13.22
CA GLN A 286 19.41 -3.54 12.85
C GLN A 286 19.21 -3.38 11.34
N LEU A 287 19.97 -2.48 10.69
CA LEU A 287 19.96 -2.34 9.23
C LEU A 287 20.56 -3.56 8.53
N LEU A 288 21.61 -4.16 9.10
CA LEU A 288 22.22 -5.37 8.57
C LEU A 288 21.23 -6.55 8.57
N MET A 289 20.52 -6.77 9.68
CA MET A 289 19.55 -7.87 9.81
C MET A 289 18.32 -7.67 8.91
N ALA A 290 17.86 -6.43 8.74
CA ALA A 290 16.67 -6.12 7.96
C ALA A 290 16.96 -5.87 6.46
N HIS A 291 18.23 -5.72 6.06
CA HIS A 291 18.65 -5.33 4.71
C HIS A 291 18.10 -3.94 4.27
N GLY A 292 17.91 -3.05 5.24
CA GLY A 292 17.24 -1.77 5.10
C GLY A 292 16.41 -1.45 6.34
N TYR A 293 15.33 -0.67 6.19
CA TYR A 293 14.36 -0.51 7.27
C TYR A 293 13.28 -1.57 7.16
N ASP A 294 13.03 -2.28 8.26
CA ASP A 294 11.87 -3.14 8.48
C ASP A 294 11.54 -3.14 9.98
N HIS A 295 11.18 -1.96 10.51
CA HIS A 295 11.00 -1.77 11.94
C HIS A 295 9.69 -1.06 12.27
N ASN A 296 9.22 -1.27 13.49
CA ASN A 296 8.09 -0.56 14.06
C ASN A 296 8.58 0.66 14.84
N TRP A 297 8.14 1.85 14.42
CA TRP A 297 8.29 3.10 15.17
C TRP A 297 7.14 3.25 16.15
N VAL A 298 7.46 3.75 17.35
CA VAL A 298 6.48 4.02 18.42
C VAL A 298 5.98 5.45 18.27
N ILE A 299 4.74 5.60 17.80
CA ILE A 299 4.17 6.91 17.45
C ILE A 299 4.04 7.80 18.70
N ASN A 300 4.48 9.06 18.58
CA ASN A 300 4.41 10.09 19.61
C ASN A 300 2.96 10.60 19.79
N ARG A 301 2.07 9.75 20.29
CA ARG A 301 0.67 10.11 20.54
C ARG A 301 0.42 10.77 21.90
N GLY A 302 1.27 10.50 22.90
CA GLY A 302 1.01 10.87 24.30
C GLY A 302 -0.33 10.31 24.79
N ASP A 303 -1.10 11.10 25.53
CA ASP A 303 -2.43 10.71 26.03
C ASP A 303 -3.57 10.99 25.03
N LYS A 304 -3.26 11.37 23.78
CA LYS A 304 -4.28 11.72 22.78
C LYS A 304 -5.06 10.49 22.33
N ALA A 305 -6.37 10.55 22.52
CA ALA A 305 -7.31 9.65 21.87
C ALA A 305 -7.55 10.09 20.41
N GLY A 306 -7.86 9.13 19.53
CA GLY A 306 -8.18 9.40 18.14
C GLY A 306 -6.97 9.53 17.21
N LEU A 307 -7.19 10.17 16.05
CA LEU A 307 -6.21 10.32 14.99
C LEU A 307 -5.07 11.28 15.40
N VAL A 308 -3.83 10.85 15.18
CA VAL A 308 -2.64 11.69 15.21
C VAL A 308 -1.86 11.51 13.90
N GLU A 309 -1.13 12.54 13.47
CA GLU A 309 -0.20 12.39 12.36
C GLU A 309 0.97 11.49 12.79
N ALA A 310 1.12 10.35 12.12
CA ALA A 310 2.18 9.37 12.39
C ALA A 310 3.41 9.60 11.52
N ALA A 311 3.20 9.95 10.25
CA ALA A 311 4.28 10.15 9.31
C ALA A 311 3.87 11.07 8.16
N ARG A 312 4.88 11.64 7.50
CA ARG A 312 4.75 12.35 6.22
C ARG A 312 5.86 11.92 5.27
N ALA A 313 5.50 11.61 4.03
CA ALA A 313 6.43 11.33 2.94
C ALA A 313 6.28 12.36 1.82
N GLU A 314 7.37 12.65 1.13
CA GLU A 314 7.39 13.59 0.02
C GLU A 314 8.39 13.19 -1.07
N ASP A 315 7.99 13.40 -2.32
CA ASP A 315 8.89 13.32 -3.47
C ASP A 315 9.14 14.73 -4.04
N ALA A 316 10.41 15.15 -4.03
CA ALA A 316 10.79 16.50 -4.43
C ALA A 316 10.70 16.73 -5.95
N GLN A 317 10.69 15.67 -6.77
CA GLN A 317 10.64 15.80 -8.23
C GLN A 317 9.21 16.04 -8.73
N THR A 318 8.28 15.19 -8.33
CA THR A 318 6.85 15.30 -8.68
C THR A 318 6.14 16.34 -7.81
N GLY A 319 6.62 16.55 -6.58
CA GLY A 319 5.95 17.36 -5.57
C GLY A 319 4.82 16.64 -4.87
N ARG A 320 4.59 15.34 -5.12
CA ARG A 320 3.56 14.57 -4.41
C ARG A 320 3.95 14.41 -2.94
N THR A 321 2.95 14.49 -2.07
CA THR A 321 3.08 14.31 -0.62
C THR A 321 2.07 13.29 -0.13
N LEU A 322 2.44 12.53 0.89
CA LEU A 322 1.57 11.62 1.62
C LEU A 322 1.67 11.93 3.11
N THR A 323 0.56 12.30 3.73
CA THR A 323 0.44 12.39 5.19
C THR A 323 -0.33 11.17 5.69
N VAL A 324 0.22 10.48 6.69
CA VAL A 324 -0.36 9.31 7.33
C VAL A 324 -0.82 9.70 8.72
N SER A 325 -2.13 9.62 8.97
CA SER A 325 -2.70 9.80 10.32
C SER A 325 -3.35 8.51 10.80
N THR A 326 -3.27 8.20 12.10
CA THR A 326 -3.80 6.94 12.63
C THR A 326 -4.20 7.01 14.11
N THR A 327 -5.04 6.07 14.53
CA THR A 327 -5.34 5.77 15.93
C THR A 327 -4.37 4.75 16.56
N GLU A 328 -3.59 4.06 15.72
CA GLU A 328 -2.66 3.01 16.14
C GLU A 328 -1.47 3.55 16.95
N PRO A 329 -0.87 2.73 17.83
CA PRO A 329 0.27 3.14 18.63
C PRO A 329 1.61 3.06 17.87
N GLY A 330 1.67 2.29 16.77
CA GLY A 330 2.89 2.07 16.01
C GLY A 330 2.70 2.16 14.50
N VAL A 331 3.82 2.29 13.79
CA VAL A 331 3.87 2.21 12.33
C VAL A 331 5.08 1.37 11.91
N GLN A 332 4.84 0.30 11.15
CA GLN A 332 5.89 -0.41 10.45
C GLN A 332 6.33 0.42 9.25
N PHE A 333 7.61 0.73 9.20
CA PHE A 333 8.24 1.33 8.02
C PHE A 333 9.19 0.32 7.41
N TYR A 334 8.79 -0.22 6.26
CA TYR A 334 9.54 -1.22 5.51
C TYR A 334 9.91 -0.72 4.11
N THR A 335 11.17 -0.82 3.73
CA THR A 335 11.70 -0.28 2.46
C THR A 335 11.87 -1.31 1.36
N SER A 336 10.95 -2.29 1.28
CA SER A 336 10.91 -3.30 0.22
C SER A 336 12.22 -4.09 0.03
N ASN A 337 12.90 -4.38 1.14
CA ASN A 337 14.26 -4.94 1.18
C ASN A 337 14.40 -6.28 0.46
N PHE A 338 13.32 -7.06 0.39
CA PHE A 338 13.30 -8.42 -0.16
C PHE A 338 12.75 -8.51 -1.59
N LEU A 339 12.47 -7.39 -2.26
CA LEU A 339 12.12 -7.43 -3.68
C LEU A 339 13.38 -7.71 -4.51
N ASP A 340 13.41 -8.85 -5.18
CA ASP A 340 14.59 -9.36 -5.91
C ASP A 340 14.49 -9.20 -7.44
N GLY A 341 13.37 -8.71 -7.94
CA GLY A 341 13.07 -8.62 -9.37
C GLY A 341 12.30 -9.80 -9.94
N ALA A 342 11.74 -10.68 -9.10
CA ALA A 342 10.88 -11.78 -9.55
C ALA A 342 9.49 -11.32 -10.07
N PHE A 343 9.08 -10.09 -9.75
CA PHE A 343 7.76 -9.57 -10.05
C PHE A 343 7.76 -8.46 -11.09
N THR A 344 6.88 -8.60 -12.07
CA THR A 344 6.52 -7.54 -13.01
C THR A 344 5.24 -6.85 -12.53
N GLY A 345 5.36 -5.55 -12.29
CA GLY A 345 4.35 -4.67 -11.73
C GLY A 345 3.21 -4.29 -12.67
N THR A 346 2.38 -3.36 -12.20
CA THR A 346 1.15 -2.91 -12.87
C THR A 346 1.45 -2.32 -14.26
N SER A 347 2.50 -1.51 -14.38
CA SER A 347 2.92 -0.89 -15.65
C SER A 347 3.92 -1.72 -16.46
N GLY A 348 4.17 -2.98 -16.07
CA GLY A 348 5.19 -3.81 -16.73
C GLY A 348 6.62 -3.59 -16.24
N HIS A 349 6.83 -2.76 -15.21
CA HIS A 349 8.12 -2.52 -14.59
C HIS A 349 8.52 -3.66 -13.65
N ILE A 350 9.81 -3.99 -13.53
CA ILE A 350 10.28 -5.01 -12.59
C ILE A 350 10.53 -4.37 -11.24
N TYR A 351 9.87 -4.82 -10.17
CA TYR A 351 10.13 -4.29 -8.84
C TYR A 351 11.35 -4.94 -8.19
N ARG A 352 12.29 -4.11 -7.73
CA ARG A 352 13.53 -4.51 -7.04
C ARG A 352 13.61 -3.86 -5.65
N GLN A 353 14.65 -4.19 -4.91
CA GLN A 353 14.93 -3.63 -3.60
C GLN A 353 14.81 -2.11 -3.61
N GLY A 354 14.04 -1.56 -2.67
CA GLY A 354 13.79 -0.12 -2.59
C GLY A 354 12.73 0.41 -3.56
N ALA A 355 12.06 -0.41 -4.38
CA ALA A 355 11.03 0.06 -5.32
C ALA A 355 9.82 0.72 -4.64
N GLY A 356 9.57 0.42 -3.36
CA GLY A 356 8.52 1.05 -2.57
C GLY A 356 8.82 1.06 -1.07
N PHE A 357 8.03 1.79 -0.31
CA PHE A 357 8.03 1.74 1.15
C PHE A 357 6.62 1.53 1.72
N THR A 358 6.47 0.89 2.87
CA THR A 358 5.18 0.75 3.56
C THR A 358 5.09 1.70 4.75
N MET A 359 3.85 2.00 5.16
CA MET A 359 3.51 2.73 6.38
C MET A 359 2.36 1.99 7.06
N GLU A 360 2.64 0.79 7.55
CA GLU A 360 1.62 -0.09 8.14
C GLU A 360 1.35 0.38 9.57
N THR A 361 0.31 1.15 9.77
CA THR A 361 -0.16 1.56 11.09
C THR A 361 -0.72 0.34 11.82
N GLN A 362 -0.24 0.07 13.03
CA GLN A 362 -0.53 -1.18 13.74
C GLN A 362 -0.22 -1.09 15.24
N HIS A 363 -0.64 -2.10 15.99
CA HIS A 363 0.00 -2.44 17.26
C HIS A 363 1.39 -3.04 17.04
N PHE A 364 2.22 -3.03 18.07
CA PHE A 364 3.61 -3.46 17.93
C PHE A 364 3.68 -4.96 17.57
N PRO A 365 4.65 -5.38 16.73
CA PRO A 365 4.84 -6.79 16.46
C PRO A 365 5.07 -7.60 17.74
N ASP A 366 4.60 -8.83 17.74
CA ASP A 366 4.71 -9.77 18.87
C ASP A 366 4.12 -9.28 20.22
N SER A 367 3.24 -8.28 20.22
CA SER A 367 2.54 -7.79 21.43
C SER A 367 1.89 -8.89 22.31
N PRO A 368 1.30 -9.97 21.76
CA PRO A 368 0.79 -11.08 22.57
C PRO A 368 1.84 -11.73 23.50
N ASN A 369 3.13 -11.61 23.18
CA ASN A 369 4.24 -12.18 23.94
C ASN A 369 5.06 -11.11 24.70
N HIS A 370 4.70 -9.83 24.59
CA HIS A 370 5.36 -8.71 25.26
C HIS A 370 4.38 -7.93 26.13
N PRO A 371 4.28 -8.23 27.44
CA PRO A 371 3.30 -7.58 28.32
C PRO A 371 3.53 -6.09 28.53
N ASN A 372 4.70 -5.57 28.16
CA ASN A 372 5.03 -4.15 28.17
C ASN A 372 4.60 -3.40 26.89
N PHE A 373 4.11 -4.10 25.86
CA PHE A 373 3.57 -3.50 24.65
C PHE A 373 2.06 -3.27 24.77
N PRO A 374 1.47 -2.37 23.95
CA PRO A 374 0.03 -2.19 23.90
C PRO A 374 -0.69 -3.51 23.63
N THR A 375 -1.70 -3.83 24.43
CA THR A 375 -2.42 -5.10 24.30
C THR A 375 -3.17 -5.21 22.98
N THR A 376 -3.11 -6.38 22.36
CA THR A 376 -3.86 -6.76 21.17
C THR A 376 -5.00 -7.72 21.48
N THR A 377 -5.32 -7.92 22.75
CA THR A 377 -6.40 -8.84 23.16
C THR A 377 -7.76 -8.20 22.94
N LEU A 378 -8.66 -8.94 22.29
CA LEU A 378 -10.06 -8.59 22.12
C LEU A 378 -10.94 -9.64 22.82
N ASN A 379 -11.80 -9.22 23.74
CA ASN A 379 -12.73 -10.08 24.47
C ASN A 379 -14.17 -9.92 23.95
N PRO A 380 -15.06 -10.91 24.19
CA PRO A 380 -16.48 -10.76 23.92
C PRO A 380 -17.08 -9.53 24.62
N GLY A 381 -17.95 -8.81 23.91
CA GLY A 381 -18.54 -7.56 24.38
C GLY A 381 -17.65 -6.32 24.22
N GLN A 382 -16.38 -6.49 23.80
CA GLN A 382 -15.52 -5.39 23.36
C GLN A 382 -15.59 -5.23 21.84
N THR A 383 -15.16 -4.06 21.39
CA THR A 383 -15.00 -3.74 19.97
C THR A 383 -13.54 -3.36 19.71
N TYR A 384 -12.99 -3.88 18.61
CA TYR A 384 -11.78 -3.35 18.01
C TYR A 384 -12.17 -2.26 17.02
N ASP A 385 -11.67 -1.05 17.23
CA ASP A 385 -11.81 0.06 16.29
C ASP A 385 -10.44 0.67 16.03
N SER A 386 -10.10 0.81 14.75
CA SER A 386 -8.87 1.47 14.31
C SER A 386 -9.13 2.26 13.03
N THR A 387 -8.44 3.39 12.87
CA THR A 387 -8.53 4.22 11.67
C THR A 387 -7.15 4.60 11.20
N THR A 388 -6.95 4.54 9.88
CA THR A 388 -5.81 5.14 9.19
C THR A 388 -6.27 6.01 8.04
N VAL A 389 -5.62 7.15 7.86
CA VAL A 389 -5.89 8.10 6.78
C VAL A 389 -4.61 8.34 6.01
N PHE A 390 -4.68 8.08 4.71
CA PHE A 390 -3.66 8.45 3.72
C PHE A 390 -4.14 9.70 2.97
N ALA A 391 -3.63 10.86 3.36
CA ALA A 391 -3.96 12.14 2.74
C ALA A 391 -2.90 12.50 1.69
N PHE A 392 -3.33 12.66 0.44
CA PHE A 392 -2.43 13.00 -0.66
C PHE A 392 -2.53 14.48 -1.03
N GLY A 393 -1.38 15.07 -1.33
CA GLY A 393 -1.28 16.47 -1.72
C GLY A 393 -0.13 16.72 -2.69
N THR A 394 0.06 18.00 -3.02
CA THR A 394 1.18 18.47 -3.83
C THR A 394 1.82 19.69 -3.16
N GLN A 395 3.14 19.86 -3.36
CA GLN A 395 3.94 20.99 -2.88
C GLN A 395 4.76 21.64 -3.98
#